data_AF-A0A6J8EKD8-F1
#
_entry.id   AF-A0A6J8EKD8-F1
#
_cell.length_a   1.000
_cell.length_b   1.000
_cell.length_c   1.000
_cell.angle_alpha   90.00
_cell.angle_beta   90.00
_cell.angle_gamma   90.00
#
_symmetry.space_group_name_H-M   'P 1'
#
loop_
_entity.id
_entity.type
_entity.pdbx_description
1 polymer ?
#
loop_
_entity_poly.entity_id
_entity_poly.type
_entity_poly.pdbx_seq_one_letter_code
_entity_poly.pdbx_strand_id
1 'polypeptide(L)'
;MLSVHAPKHAEGIVILEISSDGTEFTNNKVKYLYFATCPPSSCGRDYTPPHGQCLFGGCSCNLPWTGENCMIELLVPAIIQPPPQTINESVMYDYQLQLKRGSKPVTWSLIAHPGNMIINERTGRLFWSNVVGRPLAYTVMVTATNIVGKHSTEWMINVPVSYSVNMTSIYPDGILSRPKPIDIMGEVAFNDCHCTKARPSHCNN
;
A
#
# COMPACT_ATOMS: atom_id res chain seq x y z
N MET A 1 -51.32 -12.87 29.24
CA MET A 1 -50.16 -12.97 28.32
C MET A 1 -49.05 -13.63 29.13
N LEU A 2 -48.66 -14.86 28.81
CA LEU A 2 -47.56 -15.55 29.50
C LEU A 2 -46.23 -14.91 29.08
N SER A 3 -45.46 -14.43 30.05
CA SER A 3 -44.14 -13.83 29.81
C SER A 3 -43.06 -14.79 30.31
N VAL A 4 -42.30 -15.37 29.38
CA VAL A 4 -41.26 -16.35 29.67
C VAL A 4 -39.93 -15.62 29.86
N HIS A 5 -39.30 -15.80 31.02
CA HIS A 5 -37.99 -15.23 31.33
C HIS A 5 -36.99 -16.37 31.48
N ALA A 6 -36.05 -16.48 30.54
CA ALA A 6 -34.93 -17.42 30.64
C ALA A 6 -33.72 -16.75 31.34
N PRO A 7 -32.95 -17.47 32.18
CA PRO A 7 -31.72 -16.94 32.77
C PRO A 7 -30.65 -16.70 31.69
N LYS A 8 -29.72 -15.78 31.96
CA LYS A 8 -28.58 -15.52 31.06
C LYS A 8 -27.74 -16.78 30.92
N HIS A 9 -27.42 -17.16 29.69
CA HIS A 9 -26.56 -18.30 29.36
C HIS A 9 -25.53 -17.90 28.30
N ALA A 10 -24.46 -18.68 28.15
CA ALA A 10 -23.58 -18.58 26.98
C ALA A 10 -24.35 -19.02 25.72
N GLU A 11 -23.89 -18.62 24.53
CA GLU A 11 -24.50 -19.10 23.29
C GLU A 11 -24.43 -20.63 23.20
N GLY A 12 -25.51 -21.24 22.70
CA GLY A 12 -25.57 -22.69 22.53
C GLY A 12 -26.95 -23.27 22.67
N ILE A 13 -27.04 -24.58 22.46
CA ILE A 13 -28.26 -25.33 22.70
C ILE A 13 -28.41 -25.50 24.21
N VAL A 14 -29.37 -24.79 24.78
CA VAL A 14 -29.79 -24.96 26.17
C VAL A 14 -31.03 -25.83 26.21
N ILE A 15 -31.15 -26.62 27.27
CA ILE A 15 -32.34 -27.41 27.52
C ILE A 15 -33.21 -26.60 28.48
N LEU A 16 -34.39 -26.19 28.00
CA LEU A 16 -35.37 -25.48 28.81
C LEU A 16 -36.35 -26.48 29.40
N GLU A 17 -36.59 -26.34 30.70
CA GLU A 17 -37.67 -26.99 31.43
C GLU A 17 -38.71 -25.93 31.80
N ILE A 18 -39.99 -26.22 31.56
CA ILE A 18 -41.07 -25.25 31.77
C ILE A 18 -41.65 -25.48 33.16
N SER A 19 -41.82 -24.41 33.94
CA SER A 19 -42.49 -24.40 35.23
C SER A 19 -43.57 -23.31 35.26
N SER A 20 -44.72 -23.59 35.89
CA SER A 20 -45.80 -22.62 36.06
C SER A 20 -45.65 -21.78 37.34
N ASP A 21 -44.90 -22.27 38.33
CA ASP A 21 -44.74 -21.68 39.66
C ASP A 21 -43.29 -21.35 40.03
N GLY A 22 -42.32 -21.80 39.22
CA GLY A 22 -40.88 -21.67 39.44
C GLY A 22 -40.28 -22.73 40.35
N THR A 23 -41.08 -23.65 40.88
CA THR A 23 -40.66 -24.67 41.85
C THR A 23 -40.84 -26.10 41.35
N GLU A 24 -41.84 -26.35 40.49
CA GLU A 24 -42.04 -27.64 39.84
C GLU A 24 -41.85 -27.54 38.33
N PHE A 25 -40.95 -28.35 37.79
CA PHE A 25 -40.59 -28.34 36.37
C PHE A 25 -41.24 -29.52 35.64
N THR A 26 -41.72 -29.27 34.43
CA THR A 26 -42.25 -30.31 33.55
C THR A 26 -41.16 -31.29 33.12
N ASN A 27 -41.53 -32.56 32.97
CA ASN A 27 -40.63 -33.60 32.44
C ASN A 27 -40.29 -33.39 30.95
N ASN A 28 -41.06 -32.56 30.24
CA ASN A 28 -40.84 -32.25 28.84
C ASN A 28 -39.70 -31.24 28.70
N LYS A 29 -38.63 -31.66 28.02
CA LYS A 29 -37.44 -30.85 27.77
C LYS A 29 -37.46 -30.30 26.35
N VAL A 30 -37.28 -28.99 26.20
CA VAL A 30 -37.20 -28.33 24.89
C VAL A 30 -35.77 -27.93 24.61
N LYS A 31 -35.21 -28.34 23.46
CA LYS A 31 -33.95 -27.79 22.97
C LYS A 31 -34.20 -26.39 22.44
N TYR A 32 -33.58 -25.40 23.05
CA TYR A 32 -33.64 -24.02 22.63
C TYR A 32 -32.25 -23.55 22.24
N LEU A 33 -32.12 -22.91 21.09
CA LEU A 33 -30.88 -22.26 20.71
C LEU A 33 -30.86 -20.88 21.35
N TYR A 34 -30.07 -20.73 22.42
CA TYR A 34 -29.89 -19.45 23.08
C TYR A 34 -28.86 -18.62 22.32
N PHE A 35 -29.27 -17.42 21.91
CA PHE A 35 -28.38 -16.41 21.37
C PHE A 35 -28.03 -15.45 22.51
N ALA A 36 -26.74 -15.23 22.74
CA ALA A 36 -26.32 -14.23 23.70
C ALA A 36 -26.86 -12.85 23.28
N THR A 37 -27.25 -12.02 24.27
CA THR A 37 -27.64 -10.63 24.03
C THR A 37 -26.46 -9.74 24.38
N CYS A 38 -26.12 -8.81 23.50
CA CYS A 38 -25.09 -7.83 23.82
C CYS A 38 -25.58 -6.93 24.97
N PRO A 39 -24.71 -6.55 25.91
CA PRO A 39 -25.07 -5.62 26.96
C PRO A 39 -25.65 -4.31 26.40
N PRO A 40 -26.44 -3.57 27.21
CA PRO A 40 -26.84 -2.20 26.86
C PRO A 40 -25.63 -1.36 26.45
N SER A 41 -25.80 -0.44 25.51
CA SER A 41 -24.73 0.44 24.99
C SER A 41 -23.57 -0.24 24.26
N SER A 42 -23.61 -1.56 24.05
CA SER A 42 -22.58 -2.28 23.28
C SER A 42 -22.70 -2.04 21.77
N CYS A 43 -21.65 -2.39 21.03
CA CYS A 43 -21.58 -2.25 19.56
C CYS A 43 -21.75 -0.82 19.04
N GLY A 44 -21.39 0.19 19.86
CA GLY A 44 -21.55 1.61 19.54
C GLY A 44 -23.00 2.00 19.24
N ARG A 45 -23.97 1.37 19.92
CA ARG A 45 -25.40 1.62 19.75
C ARG A 45 -25.88 2.99 20.23
N ASP A 46 -25.13 3.61 21.14
CA ASP A 46 -25.46 4.94 21.67
C ASP A 46 -25.09 6.06 20.70
N TYR A 47 -24.36 5.75 19.63
CA TYR A 47 -23.99 6.70 18.59
C TYR A 47 -25.08 6.79 17.51
N THR A 48 -25.18 7.95 16.87
CA THR A 48 -26.11 8.19 15.76
C THR A 48 -25.32 8.65 14.52
N PRO A 49 -25.20 7.81 13.47
CA PRO A 49 -25.72 6.43 13.37
C PRO A 49 -24.96 5.43 14.25
N PRO A 50 -25.59 4.30 14.65
CA PRO A 50 -24.91 3.25 15.40
C PRO A 50 -23.69 2.71 14.66
N HIS A 51 -22.59 2.54 15.37
CA HIS A 51 -21.35 2.02 14.79
C HIS A 51 -21.40 0.54 14.45
N GLY A 52 -22.40 -0.19 14.95
CA GLY A 52 -22.57 -1.61 14.69
C GLY A 52 -23.91 -2.14 15.15
N GLN A 53 -24.08 -3.45 14.97
CA GLN A 53 -25.28 -4.19 15.32
C GLN A 53 -24.89 -5.40 16.17
N CYS A 54 -25.76 -5.77 17.12
CA CYS A 54 -25.59 -7.01 17.88
C CYS A 54 -26.14 -8.17 17.06
N LEU A 55 -25.29 -9.13 16.72
CA LEU A 55 -25.66 -10.38 16.06
C LEU A 55 -25.18 -11.53 16.95
N PHE A 56 -26.13 -12.32 17.45
CA PHE A 56 -25.88 -13.51 18.27
C PHE A 56 -25.02 -13.30 19.52
N GLY A 57 -24.98 -12.07 20.05
CA GLY A 57 -24.20 -11.72 21.25
C GLY A 57 -22.82 -11.18 20.97
N GLY A 58 -22.41 -11.15 19.70
CA GLY A 58 -21.24 -10.42 19.22
C GLY A 58 -21.62 -9.13 18.50
N CYS A 59 -20.68 -8.19 18.41
CA CYS A 59 -20.85 -6.97 17.63
C CYS A 59 -20.38 -7.16 16.20
N SER A 60 -21.29 -6.89 15.25
CA SER A 60 -20.97 -6.71 13.84
C SER A 60 -20.84 -5.22 13.55
N CYS A 61 -19.62 -4.77 13.30
CA CYS A 61 -19.34 -3.35 13.10
C CYS A 61 -19.62 -2.89 11.67
N ASN A 62 -20.19 -1.69 11.56
CA ASN A 62 -20.31 -0.96 10.32
C ASN A 62 -19.01 -0.19 10.09
N LEU A 63 -18.43 -0.27 8.89
CA LEU A 63 -17.26 0.53 8.55
C LEU A 63 -17.57 2.03 8.73
N PRO A 64 -16.62 2.83 9.25
CA PRO A 64 -15.20 2.49 9.49
C PRO A 64 -14.89 1.87 10.85
N TRP A 65 -15.88 1.44 11.64
CA TRP A 65 -15.66 0.99 13.01
C TRP A 65 -15.25 -0.48 13.10
N THR A 66 -14.45 -0.80 14.13
CA THR A 66 -13.98 -2.15 14.42
C THR A 66 -13.76 -2.39 15.93
N GLY A 67 -13.23 -3.57 16.26
CA GLY A 67 -13.04 -4.06 17.62
C GLY A 67 -14.29 -4.74 18.17
N GLU A 68 -14.16 -5.35 19.35
CA GLU A 68 -15.23 -6.14 19.97
C GLU A 68 -16.52 -5.35 20.25
N ASN A 69 -16.42 -4.02 20.35
CA ASN A 69 -17.55 -3.12 20.63
C ASN A 69 -17.77 -2.04 19.57
N CYS A 70 -17.10 -2.09 18.41
CA CYS A 70 -17.24 -1.08 17.34
C CYS A 70 -16.89 0.35 17.77
N MET A 71 -15.87 0.48 18.62
CA MET A 71 -15.42 1.76 19.18
C MET A 71 -14.07 2.22 18.60
N ILE A 72 -13.42 1.38 17.80
CA ILE A 72 -12.14 1.70 17.17
C ILE A 72 -12.43 2.18 15.76
N GLU A 73 -12.10 3.43 15.45
CA GLU A 73 -12.24 3.97 14.10
C GLU A 73 -11.07 3.56 13.22
N LEU A 74 -11.36 3.02 12.04
CA LEU A 74 -10.36 2.75 11.02
C LEU A 74 -10.20 3.96 10.09
N LEU A 75 -8.96 4.36 9.89
CA LEU A 75 -8.64 5.50 9.05
C LEU A 75 -8.36 5.03 7.62
N VAL A 76 -8.89 5.76 6.64
CA VAL A 76 -8.47 5.61 5.24
C VAL A 76 -6.96 5.86 5.11
N PRO A 77 -6.23 5.13 4.25
CA PRO A 77 -4.83 5.39 4.01
C PRO A 77 -4.66 6.81 3.46
N ALA A 78 -3.61 7.49 3.88
CA ALA A 78 -3.18 8.73 3.25
C ALA A 78 -1.66 8.71 3.16
N ILE A 79 -1.18 8.45 1.95
CA ILE A 79 0.24 8.49 1.57
C ILE A 79 0.78 9.92 1.74
N ILE A 80 1.98 10.06 2.32
CA ILE A 80 2.75 11.30 2.25
C ILE A 80 3.24 11.43 0.82
N GLN A 81 2.79 12.47 0.11
CA GLN A 81 3.20 12.69 -1.27
C GLN A 81 4.73 12.82 -1.36
N PRO A 82 5.41 11.93 -2.10
CA PRO A 82 6.84 12.07 -2.34
C PRO A 82 7.13 13.35 -3.13
N PRO A 83 8.17 14.11 -2.79
CA PRO A 83 8.60 15.22 -3.63
C PRO A 83 9.15 14.69 -4.97
N PRO A 84 9.22 15.53 -6.02
CA PRO A 84 10.00 15.20 -7.20
C PRO A 84 11.44 14.88 -6.84
N GLN A 85 12.03 13.89 -7.51
CA GLN A 85 13.39 13.43 -7.23
C GLN A 85 14.26 13.48 -8.48
N THR A 86 15.56 13.64 -8.29
CA THR A 86 16.56 13.46 -9.35
C THR A 86 17.52 12.37 -8.91
N ILE A 87 17.71 11.35 -9.74
CA ILE A 87 18.63 10.24 -9.49
C ILE A 87 19.51 10.02 -10.71
N ASN A 88 20.71 9.48 -10.51
CA ASN A 88 21.61 9.19 -11.62
C ASN A 88 21.19 7.90 -12.32
N GLU A 89 21.42 7.84 -13.63
CA GLU A 89 21.29 6.58 -14.38
C GLU A 89 22.19 5.49 -13.82
N SER A 90 21.83 4.23 -14.07
CA SER A 90 22.50 3.01 -13.58
C SER A 90 22.60 2.86 -12.05
N VAL A 91 22.10 3.82 -11.26
CA VAL A 91 22.01 3.70 -9.81
C VAL A 91 20.67 3.08 -9.44
N MET A 92 20.71 1.99 -8.67
CA MET A 92 19.50 1.36 -8.14
C MET A 92 18.68 2.34 -7.31
N TYR A 93 17.37 2.41 -7.60
CA TYR A 93 16.44 3.22 -6.84
C TYR A 93 15.69 2.35 -5.82
N ASP A 94 15.75 2.77 -4.56
CA ASP A 94 15.14 2.09 -3.42
C ASP A 94 14.47 3.12 -2.53
N TYR A 95 13.14 3.07 -2.41
CA TYR A 95 12.37 4.11 -1.74
C TYR A 95 11.25 3.53 -0.89
N GLN A 96 11.19 3.95 0.38
CA GLN A 96 10.15 3.55 1.31
C GLN A 96 9.03 4.58 1.34
N LEU A 97 7.84 4.22 0.86
CA LEU A 97 6.67 5.07 1.00
C LEU A 97 6.24 5.18 2.47
N GLN A 98 5.68 6.32 2.82
CA GLN A 98 5.18 6.60 4.17
C GLN A 98 3.70 6.97 4.14
N LEU A 99 2.99 6.58 5.18
CA LEU A 99 1.61 6.99 5.42
C LEU A 99 1.59 8.13 6.43
N LYS A 100 0.89 9.20 6.09
CA LYS A 100 0.50 10.26 7.04
C LYS A 100 -0.54 9.72 8.03
N ARG A 101 -1.44 8.86 7.56
CA ARG A 101 -2.45 8.13 8.33
C ARG A 101 -2.91 6.88 7.59
N GLY A 102 -3.60 5.99 8.28
CA GLY A 102 -4.21 4.78 7.70
C GLY A 102 -4.14 3.61 8.65
N SER A 103 -5.26 2.92 8.84
CA SER A 103 -5.30 1.71 9.66
C SER A 103 -4.84 0.49 8.87
N LYS A 104 -4.12 -0.41 9.54
CA LYS A 104 -3.62 -1.67 8.98
C LYS A 104 -4.73 -2.74 8.88
N PRO A 105 -4.59 -3.76 8.02
CA PRO A 105 -3.54 -3.92 7.00
C PRO A 105 -3.73 -2.95 5.82
N VAL A 106 -2.62 -2.45 5.29
CA VAL A 106 -2.60 -1.63 4.07
C VAL A 106 -1.92 -2.44 2.98
N THR A 107 -2.53 -2.47 1.80
CA THR A 107 -1.98 -3.08 0.58
C THR A 107 -1.57 -1.98 -0.38
N TRP A 108 -0.35 -2.07 -0.88
CA TRP A 108 0.25 -1.13 -1.82
C TRP A 108 0.23 -1.70 -3.23
N SER A 109 0.02 -0.84 -4.21
CA SER A 109 0.03 -1.19 -5.64
C SER A 109 0.67 -0.09 -6.45
N LEU A 110 1.32 -0.48 -7.55
CA LEU A 110 1.98 0.39 -8.49
C LEU A 110 1.09 0.53 -9.73
N ILE A 111 0.71 1.76 -10.06
CA ILE A 111 -0.27 2.05 -11.12
C ILE A 111 0.42 2.54 -12.38
N ALA A 112 1.36 3.48 -12.23
CA ALA A 112 2.21 3.96 -13.31
C ALA A 112 3.65 3.96 -12.82
N HIS A 113 4.58 3.49 -13.65
CA HIS A 113 5.97 3.35 -13.26
C HIS A 113 6.88 3.15 -14.48
N PRO A 114 8.19 3.40 -14.33
CA PRO A 114 9.17 2.99 -15.33
C PRO A 114 9.37 1.47 -15.33
N GLY A 115 9.62 0.92 -16.52
CA GLY A 115 10.13 -0.44 -16.80
C GLY A 115 9.94 -1.47 -15.67
N ASN A 116 11.06 -1.96 -15.14
CA ASN A 116 11.11 -3.04 -14.13
C ASN A 116 10.98 -2.52 -12.69
N MET A 117 10.32 -1.38 -12.47
CA MET A 117 10.02 -0.93 -11.11
C MET A 117 8.97 -1.84 -10.47
N ILE A 118 9.20 -2.24 -9.23
CA ILE A 118 8.31 -3.08 -8.44
C ILE A 118 8.02 -2.42 -7.09
N ILE A 119 6.89 -2.79 -6.48
CA ILE A 119 6.52 -2.39 -5.12
C ILE A 119 6.27 -3.63 -4.27
N ASN A 120 6.74 -3.62 -3.03
CA ASN A 120 6.31 -4.62 -2.05
C ASN A 120 4.90 -4.27 -1.56
N GLU A 121 3.93 -5.12 -1.85
CA GLU A 121 2.51 -4.88 -1.55
C GLU A 121 2.20 -4.71 -0.06
N ARG A 122 3.05 -5.26 0.84
CA ARG A 122 2.83 -5.19 2.29
C ARG A 122 3.52 -4.00 2.94
N THR A 123 4.71 -3.65 2.46
CA THR A 123 5.53 -2.61 3.10
C THR A 123 5.48 -1.28 2.37
N GLY A 124 5.12 -1.25 1.07
CA GLY A 124 5.19 -0.05 0.24
C GLY A 124 6.62 0.33 -0.15
N ARG A 125 7.58 -0.59 -0.06
CA ARG A 125 8.95 -0.37 -0.50
C ARG A 125 9.04 -0.53 -2.02
N LEU A 126 9.44 0.54 -2.70
CA LEU A 126 9.69 0.59 -4.13
C LEU A 126 11.12 0.18 -4.43
N PHE A 127 11.28 -0.55 -5.52
CA PHE A 127 12.58 -0.97 -6.02
C PHE A 127 12.61 -0.85 -7.54
N TRP A 128 13.65 -0.24 -8.08
CA TRP A 128 13.89 -0.16 -9.51
C TRP A 128 15.37 -0.43 -9.78
N SER A 129 15.65 -1.61 -10.31
CA SER A 129 16.99 -2.20 -10.38
C SER A 129 17.90 -1.61 -11.46
N ASN A 130 17.32 -1.22 -12.60
CA ASN A 130 18.05 -0.66 -13.73
C ASN A 130 17.43 0.67 -14.15
N VAL A 131 18.00 1.75 -13.61
CA VAL A 131 17.55 3.12 -13.86
C VAL A 131 18.15 3.60 -15.17
N VAL A 132 17.29 3.88 -16.14
CA VAL A 132 17.68 4.31 -17.50
C VAL A 132 17.51 5.82 -17.63
N GLY A 133 18.53 6.52 -18.12
CA GLY A 133 18.49 7.96 -18.34
C GLY A 133 17.59 8.30 -19.51
N ARG A 134 16.79 9.39 -19.41
CA ARG A 134 16.06 9.92 -20.57
C ARG A 134 15.78 11.41 -20.43
N PRO A 135 15.50 12.14 -21.53
CA PRO A 135 15.25 13.58 -21.47
C PRO A 135 14.01 14.00 -20.65
N LEU A 136 12.99 13.13 -20.57
CA LEU A 136 11.75 13.39 -19.84
C LEU A 136 11.72 12.66 -18.50
N ALA A 137 11.23 13.31 -17.45
CA ALA A 137 11.08 12.63 -16.16
C ALA A 137 10.09 11.44 -16.24
N TYR A 138 10.30 10.43 -15.40
CA TYR A 138 9.39 9.31 -15.21
C TYR A 138 8.27 9.70 -14.26
N THR A 139 7.03 9.34 -14.60
CA THR A 139 5.90 9.45 -13.69
C THR A 139 5.78 8.15 -12.90
N VAL A 140 5.71 8.26 -11.57
CA VAL A 140 5.39 7.15 -10.69
C VAL A 140 4.08 7.44 -10.00
N MET A 141 3.14 6.52 -10.08
CA MET A 141 1.85 6.58 -9.41
C MET A 141 1.62 5.31 -8.61
N VAL A 142 1.25 5.47 -7.34
CA VAL A 142 1.01 4.37 -6.41
C VAL A 142 -0.32 4.54 -5.69
N THR A 143 -0.90 3.43 -5.25
CA THR A 143 -2.13 3.41 -4.46
C THR A 143 -1.93 2.57 -3.20
N ALA A 144 -2.34 3.12 -2.06
CA ALA A 144 -2.46 2.44 -0.78
C ALA A 144 -3.94 2.19 -0.48
N THR A 145 -4.30 0.95 -0.18
CA THR A 145 -5.69 0.51 0.05
C THR A 145 -5.81 -0.25 1.37
N ASN A 146 -6.89 0.00 2.12
CA ASN A 146 -7.34 -0.85 3.21
C ASN A 146 -8.85 -1.09 3.10
N ILE A 147 -9.44 -1.74 4.10
CA ILE A 147 -10.87 -2.10 4.07
C ILE A 147 -11.82 -0.89 4.07
N VAL A 148 -11.35 0.29 4.49
CA VAL A 148 -12.16 1.51 4.55
C VAL A 148 -12.09 2.29 3.25
N GLY A 149 -10.94 2.27 2.57
CA GLY A 149 -10.77 3.01 1.34
C GLY A 149 -9.34 2.98 0.81
N LYS A 150 -9.06 3.91 -0.12
CA LYS A 150 -7.80 4.01 -0.82
C LYS A 150 -7.34 5.46 -0.98
N HIS A 151 -6.04 5.64 -1.13
CA HIS A 151 -5.43 6.91 -1.55
C HIS A 151 -4.35 6.66 -2.57
N SER A 152 -4.31 7.48 -3.61
CA SER A 152 -3.29 7.45 -4.64
C SER A 152 -2.44 8.71 -4.58
N THR A 153 -1.18 8.59 -4.95
CA THR A 153 -0.29 9.75 -5.12
C THR A 153 0.61 9.53 -6.32
N GLU A 154 1.09 10.62 -6.89
CA GLU A 154 2.01 10.63 -8.02
C GLU A 154 3.14 11.62 -7.78
N TRP A 155 4.31 11.30 -8.35
CA TRP A 155 5.47 12.18 -8.38
C TRP A 155 6.33 11.88 -9.61
N MET A 156 7.29 12.78 -9.86
CA MET A 156 8.21 12.68 -10.98
C MET A 156 9.60 12.28 -10.51
N ILE A 157 10.25 11.39 -11.25
CA ILE A 157 11.66 11.03 -11.08
C ILE A 157 12.42 11.47 -12.34
N ASN A 158 13.27 12.47 -12.20
CA ASN A 158 14.19 12.90 -13.24
C ASN A 158 15.45 12.03 -13.24
N VAL A 159 15.82 11.52 -14.41
CA VAL A 159 17.04 10.72 -14.60
C VAL A 159 17.82 11.34 -15.76
N PRO A 160 18.72 12.29 -15.50
CA PRO A 160 19.51 12.90 -16.55
C PRO A 160 20.39 11.83 -17.19
N VAL A 161 20.43 11.87 -18.53
CA VAL A 161 21.35 11.04 -19.30
C VAL A 161 22.77 11.46 -18.96
N SER A 162 23.64 10.49 -18.67
CA SER A 162 25.06 10.76 -18.44
C SER A 162 25.91 10.23 -19.60
N TYR A 163 26.95 10.99 -19.93
CA TYR A 163 27.89 10.63 -20.99
C TYR A 163 29.31 10.76 -20.44
N SER A 164 30.20 9.87 -20.86
CA SER A 164 31.63 9.98 -20.60
C SER A 164 32.36 10.27 -21.91
N VAL A 165 33.29 11.22 -21.89
CA VAL A 165 34.14 11.54 -23.03
C VAL A 165 35.56 11.11 -22.67
N ASN A 166 36.06 10.08 -23.33
CA ASN A 166 37.47 9.71 -23.24
C ASN A 166 38.24 10.46 -24.32
N MET A 167 39.09 11.39 -23.91
CA MET A 167 39.96 12.13 -24.83
C MET A 167 41.32 11.44 -24.88
N THR A 168 41.73 10.99 -26.06
CA THR A 168 43.10 10.52 -26.30
C THR A 168 43.86 11.63 -27.04
N SER A 169 45.02 12.01 -26.51
CA SER A 169 45.91 12.94 -27.22
C SER A 169 46.45 12.24 -28.46
N ILE A 170 46.20 12.80 -29.64
CA ILE A 170 46.77 12.36 -30.91
C ILE A 170 48.12 13.02 -31.21
N TYR A 171 48.77 13.63 -30.21
CA TYR A 171 50.15 14.09 -30.34
C TYR A 171 51.10 13.03 -29.79
N PRO A 172 51.74 12.20 -30.64
CA PRO A 172 52.78 11.26 -30.22
C PRO A 172 54.06 11.95 -29.74
N ASP A 173 54.29 13.22 -30.08
CA ASP A 173 55.58 13.90 -29.86
C ASP A 173 55.43 15.36 -29.37
N GLY A 174 55.66 15.59 -28.08
CA GLY A 174 56.28 16.84 -27.57
C GLY A 174 55.43 18.11 -27.43
N ILE A 175 56.02 19.08 -26.71
CA ILE A 175 55.46 20.40 -26.37
C ILE A 175 55.15 21.19 -27.64
N LEU A 176 53.91 21.66 -27.79
CA LEU A 176 53.51 22.53 -28.90
C LEU A 176 54.24 23.87 -28.81
N SER A 177 55.04 24.19 -29.83
CA SER A 177 55.83 25.42 -29.88
C SER A 177 54.99 26.68 -30.19
N ARG A 178 53.70 26.55 -30.54
CA ARG A 178 52.70 27.63 -30.68
C ARG A 178 51.28 27.12 -30.39
N PRO A 179 50.34 28.00 -29.98
CA PRO A 179 48.93 27.64 -29.88
C PRO A 179 48.37 27.23 -31.24
N LYS A 180 47.86 25.99 -31.34
CA LYS A 180 47.11 25.49 -32.50
C LYS A 180 45.66 25.20 -32.10
N PRO A 181 44.67 25.49 -32.95
CA PRO A 181 43.31 24.96 -32.78
C PRO A 181 43.40 23.42 -32.75
N ILE A 182 42.73 22.81 -31.78
CA ILE A 182 42.59 21.36 -31.69
C ILE A 182 41.15 21.04 -32.07
N ASP A 183 40.98 20.26 -33.14
CA ASP A 183 39.69 19.67 -33.46
C ASP A 183 39.47 18.47 -32.54
N ILE A 184 38.52 18.60 -31.63
CA ILE A 184 38.14 17.52 -30.71
C ILE A 184 37.07 16.69 -31.41
N MET A 185 37.40 15.44 -31.70
CA MET A 185 36.45 14.42 -32.16
C MET A 185 36.31 13.36 -31.07
N GLY A 186 35.09 12.90 -30.79
CA GLY A 186 34.83 11.86 -29.82
C GLY A 186 33.54 11.11 -30.14
N GLU A 187 33.41 9.88 -29.67
CA GLU A 187 32.16 9.12 -29.70
C GLU A 187 31.40 9.35 -28.38
N VAL A 188 30.10 9.63 -28.46
CA VAL A 188 29.23 9.66 -27.29
C VAL A 188 28.79 8.22 -26.99
N ALA A 189 29.25 7.66 -25.88
CA ALA A 189 28.77 6.39 -25.37
C ALA A 189 27.77 6.65 -24.23
N PHE A 190 26.54 6.18 -24.39
CA PHE A 190 25.55 6.14 -23.32
C PHE A 190 25.86 4.98 -22.39
N ASN A 191 25.88 5.19 -21.07
CA ASN A 191 26.29 4.15 -20.11
C ASN A 191 25.33 2.95 -20.06
N ASP A 192 24.10 3.12 -20.53
CA ASP A 192 23.02 2.13 -20.58
C ASP A 192 22.90 1.44 -21.94
N CYS A 193 23.62 1.90 -22.97
CA CYS A 193 23.66 1.24 -24.26
C CYS A 193 24.71 0.12 -24.26
N HIS A 194 24.26 -1.13 -24.08
CA HIS A 194 24.96 -2.29 -24.63
C HIS A 194 24.90 -2.27 -26.17
N CYS A 195 25.51 -1.27 -26.79
CA CYS A 195 25.77 -1.27 -28.22
C CYS A 195 26.94 -2.23 -28.48
N THR A 196 26.64 -3.49 -28.74
CA THR A 196 27.60 -4.37 -29.45
C THR A 196 27.99 -3.65 -30.73
N LYS A 197 29.31 -3.44 -30.92
CA LYS A 197 30.05 -2.70 -31.96
C LYS A 197 29.67 -2.91 -33.46
N ALA A 198 28.39 -3.08 -33.81
CA ALA A 198 27.94 -3.27 -35.18
C ALA A 198 26.68 -2.45 -35.45
N ARG A 199 26.90 -1.26 -36.04
CA ARG A 199 25.95 -0.31 -36.67
C ARG A 199 25.30 0.77 -35.77
N PRO A 200 25.62 2.05 -35.99
CA PRO A 200 25.10 3.19 -35.25
C PRO A 200 23.73 3.68 -35.80
N SER A 201 22.74 2.80 -35.97
CA SER A 201 21.45 3.19 -36.57
C SER A 201 20.20 2.86 -35.76
N HIS A 202 20.30 2.32 -34.55
CA HIS A 202 19.13 1.97 -33.75
C HIS A 202 19.25 2.39 -32.29
N CYS A 203 19.13 3.69 -32.03
CA CYS A 203 18.45 4.17 -30.84
C CYS A 203 17.09 4.69 -31.32
N ASN A 204 16.03 3.91 -31.15
CA ASN A 204 14.68 4.38 -31.45
C ASN A 204 14.19 5.28 -30.31
N ASN A 205 13.68 6.46 -30.70
CA ASN A 205 12.97 7.43 -29.86
C ASN A 205 11.84 6.82 -29.04
#